data_AF-A0A416EXM7-F1
#
_entry.id   AF-A0A416EXM7-F1
#
_cell.length_a   1.000
_cell.length_b   1.000
_cell.length_c   1.000
_cell.angle_alpha   90.00
_cell.angle_beta   90.00
_cell.angle_gamma   90.00
#
_symmetry.space_group_name_H-M   'P 1'
#
loop_
_entity.id
_entity.type
_entity.pdbx_description
1 polymer ?
#
loop_
_entity_poly.entity_id
_entity_poly.type
_entity_poly.pdbx_seq_one_letter_code
_entity_poly.pdbx_strand_id
1 'polypeptide(L)'
;MNHRTRSYLLFVLLIGCICYLVSHFVVQLYFVNGSSMEPTYTSGQPVFLQKFGLPDCLDYNDVVVIRHETLGRDIVKRIVALPGDTVQITEGILYVNDVPQPTPDGFSLMEDAGNAAVPITLQPGEYFVLGDNRNHSIDSRFAEVGIIPAASIAGKVITGRTPFR
;
A
#
# COMPACT_ATOMS: atom_id res chain seq x y z
N MET A 1 46.52 15.34 -0.49
CA MET A 1 45.71 14.10 -0.42
C MET A 1 46.29 13.10 -1.41
N ASN A 2 46.70 11.90 -0.96
CA ASN A 2 47.39 10.93 -1.81
C ASN A 2 46.45 10.40 -2.91
N HIS A 3 47.01 10.08 -4.09
CA HIS A 3 46.24 9.56 -5.24
C HIS A 3 45.33 8.39 -4.83
N ARG A 4 45.85 7.46 -4.00
CA ARG A 4 45.08 6.35 -3.41
C ARG A 4 43.87 6.81 -2.61
N THR A 5 44.04 7.78 -1.71
CA THR A 5 42.96 8.33 -0.87
C THR A 5 41.87 8.98 -1.71
N ARG A 6 42.23 9.69 -2.79
CA ARG A 6 41.26 10.29 -3.72
C ARG A 6 40.44 9.21 -4.44
N SER A 7 41.08 8.15 -4.92
CA SER A 7 40.38 7.03 -5.57
C SER A 7 39.42 6.31 -4.63
N TYR A 8 39.82 6.07 -3.37
CA TYR A 8 38.93 5.49 -2.36
C TYR A 8 37.73 6.38 -2.05
N LEU A 9 37.95 7.69 -1.87
CA LEU A 9 36.88 8.65 -1.62
C LEU A 9 35.86 8.68 -2.77
N LEU A 10 36.35 8.76 -4.01
CA LEU A 10 35.50 8.75 -5.21
C LEU A 10 34.70 7.44 -5.32
N PHE A 11 35.30 6.30 -4.99
CA PHE A 11 34.62 5.01 -5.01
C PHE A 11 33.50 4.91 -3.97
N VAL A 12 33.74 5.38 -2.74
CA VAL A 12 32.72 5.42 -1.68
C VAL A 12 31.58 6.36 -2.06
N LEU A 13 31.88 7.54 -2.61
CA LEU A 13 30.87 8.48 -3.10
C LEU A 13 30.05 7.90 -4.25
N LEU A 14 30.69 7.17 -5.17
CA LEU A 14 30.01 6.49 -6.27
C LEU A 14 29.05 5.42 -5.74
N ILE A 15 29.49 4.55 -4.82
CA ILE A 15 28.61 3.54 -4.20
C ILE A 15 27.46 4.22 -3.46
N GLY A 16 27.73 5.26 -2.67
CA GLY A 16 26.70 6.01 -1.96
C GLY A 16 25.67 6.62 -2.91
N CYS A 17 26.11 7.19 -4.02
CA CYS A 17 25.25 7.72 -5.08
C CYS A 17 24.39 6.62 -5.72
N ILE A 18 24.98 5.46 -6.04
CA ILE A 18 24.24 4.33 -6.61
C ILE A 18 23.20 3.82 -5.61
N CYS A 19 23.56 3.59 -4.34
CA CYS A 19 22.63 3.16 -3.31
C CYS A 19 21.50 4.18 -3.11
N TYR A 20 21.81 5.47 -3.14
CA TYR A 20 20.80 6.52 -3.09
C TYR A 20 19.85 6.45 -4.29
N LEU A 21 20.37 6.37 -5.52
CA LEU A 21 19.54 6.31 -6.73
C LEU A 21 18.67 5.05 -6.76
N VAL A 22 19.24 3.89 -6.41
CA VAL A 22 18.50 2.62 -6.32
C VAL A 22 17.40 2.72 -5.25
N SER A 23 17.71 3.26 -4.07
CA SER A 23 16.70 3.41 -3.01
C SER A 23 15.62 4.44 -3.34
N HIS A 24 15.99 5.47 -4.09
CA HIS A 24 15.08 6.52 -4.50
C HIS A 24 14.11 6.05 -5.61
N PHE A 25 14.61 5.36 -6.64
CA PHE A 25 13.86 5.05 -7.86
C PHE A 25 13.40 3.59 -8.00
N VAL A 26 14.06 2.62 -7.36
CA VAL A 26 13.84 1.19 -7.64
C VAL A 26 13.16 0.49 -6.46
N VAL A 27 13.84 0.42 -5.32
CA VAL A 27 13.38 -0.34 -4.15
C VAL A 27 13.81 0.31 -2.84
N GLN A 28 12.89 0.45 -1.90
CA GLN A 28 13.16 1.04 -0.59
C GLN A 28 12.87 0.03 0.53
N LEU A 29 13.72 0.00 1.56
CA LEU A 29 13.39 -0.68 2.82
C LEU A 29 12.42 0.20 3.62
N TYR A 30 11.26 -0.34 3.96
CA TYR A 30 10.21 0.34 4.73
C TYR A 30 9.84 -0.49 5.95
N PHE A 31 9.52 0.17 7.08
CA PHE A 31 9.07 -0.50 8.30
C PHE A 31 7.59 -0.24 8.50
N VAL A 32 6.79 -1.30 8.54
CA VAL A 32 5.34 -1.18 8.74
C VAL A 32 5.08 -0.64 10.14
N ASN A 33 4.28 0.42 10.26
CA ASN A 33 3.94 1.03 11.55
C ASN A 33 2.45 0.88 11.85
N GLY A 34 2.15 0.35 13.03
CA GLY A 34 0.78 0.12 13.50
C GLY A 34 0.22 -1.26 13.13
N SER A 35 -0.99 -1.54 13.60
CA SER A 35 -1.63 -2.87 13.53
C SER A 35 -2.65 -3.03 12.41
N SER A 36 -2.87 -1.99 11.58
CA SER A 36 -3.93 -2.01 10.55
C SER A 36 -3.76 -3.08 9.46
N MET A 37 -2.55 -3.63 9.33
CA MET A 37 -2.21 -4.68 8.37
C MET A 37 -2.03 -6.06 9.03
N GLU A 38 -2.33 -6.19 10.32
CA GLU A 38 -2.33 -7.50 10.98
C GLU A 38 -3.50 -8.35 10.47
N PRO A 39 -3.35 -9.69 10.36
CA PRO A 39 -2.18 -10.48 10.75
C PRO A 39 -1.08 -10.54 9.66
N THR A 40 -1.27 -9.95 8.49
CA THR A 40 -0.33 -10.09 7.36
C THR A 40 1.02 -9.43 7.63
N TYR A 41 1.00 -8.24 8.24
CA TYR A 41 2.20 -7.50 8.64
C TYR A 41 2.05 -7.01 10.08
N THR A 42 3.07 -7.27 10.90
CA THR A 42 3.13 -6.77 12.26
C THR A 42 3.87 -5.43 12.32
N SER A 43 3.57 -4.62 13.34
CA SER A 43 4.28 -3.36 13.56
C SER A 43 5.79 -3.61 13.76
N GLY A 44 6.62 -2.83 13.07
CA GLY A 44 8.08 -2.97 13.04
C GLY A 44 8.59 -3.99 12.00
N GLN A 45 7.71 -4.69 11.27
CA GLN A 45 8.14 -5.63 10.24
C GLN A 45 8.79 -4.88 9.06
N PRO A 46 10.03 -5.25 8.67
CA PRO A 46 10.66 -4.69 7.48
C PRO A 46 10.05 -5.28 6.22
N VAL A 47 9.82 -4.43 5.22
CA VAL A 47 9.34 -4.82 3.89
C VAL A 47 10.10 -4.09 2.79
N PHE A 48 10.19 -4.69 1.61
CA PHE A 48 10.69 -4.01 0.42
C PHE A 48 9.56 -3.38 -0.37
N LEU A 49 9.76 -2.11 -0.69
CA LEU A 49 8.85 -1.25 -1.42
C LEU A 49 9.37 -1.03 -2.84
N GLN A 50 8.74 -1.66 -3.82
CA GLN A 50 8.98 -1.42 -5.25
C GLN A 50 8.37 -0.08 -5.67
N LYS A 51 9.14 0.72 -6.41
CA LYS A 51 8.73 2.03 -6.93
C LYS A 51 8.63 2.11 -8.45
N PHE A 52 9.34 1.23 -9.15
CA PHE A 52 9.33 1.20 -10.61
C PHE A 52 8.05 0.53 -11.14
N GLY A 53 7.58 0.98 -12.31
CA GLY A 53 6.41 0.43 -12.98
C GLY A 53 5.06 0.92 -12.44
N LEU A 54 5.06 1.85 -11.47
CA LEU A 54 3.82 2.43 -10.95
C LEU A 54 3.27 3.50 -11.91
N PRO A 55 1.93 3.64 -12.00
CA PRO A 55 0.92 2.81 -11.32
C PRO A 55 0.56 1.51 -12.09
N ASP A 56 1.05 1.33 -13.31
CA ASP A 56 0.65 0.25 -14.24
C ASP A 56 0.86 -1.17 -13.69
N CYS A 57 1.80 -1.36 -12.77
CA CYS A 57 2.09 -2.66 -12.15
C CYS A 57 1.22 -3.00 -10.94
N LEU A 58 0.29 -2.11 -10.56
CA LEU A 58 -0.62 -2.31 -9.43
C LEU A 58 -1.79 -3.20 -9.85
N ASP A 59 -2.12 -4.15 -9.00
CA ASP A 59 -3.19 -5.13 -9.21
C ASP A 59 -3.96 -5.38 -7.90
N TYR A 60 -5.07 -6.12 -7.99
CA TYR A 60 -5.85 -6.55 -6.84
C TYR A 60 -4.98 -7.24 -5.80
N ASN A 61 -5.30 -6.98 -4.53
CA ASN A 61 -4.62 -7.52 -3.37
C ASN A 61 -3.17 -7.07 -3.19
N ASP A 62 -2.65 -6.15 -4.01
CA ASP A 62 -1.37 -5.54 -3.74
C ASP A 62 -1.40 -4.73 -2.45
N VAL A 63 -0.32 -4.81 -1.68
CA VAL A 63 -0.15 -3.97 -0.49
C VAL A 63 0.72 -2.79 -0.88
N VAL A 64 0.25 -1.58 -0.59
CA VAL A 64 0.88 -0.34 -1.01
C VAL A 64 1.16 0.56 0.17
N VAL A 65 2.23 1.34 0.06
CA VAL A 65 2.51 2.48 0.93
C VAL A 65 1.95 3.72 0.23
N ILE A 66 1.12 4.47 0.94
CA ILE A 66 0.44 5.66 0.44
C ILE A 66 0.92 6.86 1.24
N ARG A 67 1.39 7.89 0.55
CA ARG A 67 1.67 9.21 1.13
C ARG A 67 0.35 9.94 1.30
N HIS A 68 -0.13 10.02 2.53
CA HIS A 68 -1.41 10.62 2.80
C HIS A 68 -1.22 12.04 3.35
N GLU A 69 -1.43 13.04 2.49
CA GLU A 69 -1.18 14.46 2.82
C GLU A 69 -2.00 14.91 4.04
N THR A 70 -3.30 14.61 4.08
CA THR A 70 -4.21 15.01 5.18
C THR A 70 -3.84 14.38 6.52
N LEU A 71 -3.26 13.17 6.52
CA LEU A 71 -2.86 12.48 7.75
C LEU A 71 -1.44 12.87 8.17
N GLY A 72 -0.68 13.57 7.31
CA GLY A 72 0.71 13.94 7.55
C GLY A 72 1.66 12.76 7.72
N ARG A 73 1.27 11.55 7.28
CA ARG A 73 2.06 10.32 7.42
C ARG A 73 1.77 9.32 6.30
N ASP A 74 2.75 8.44 6.08
CA ASP A 74 2.58 7.29 5.20
C ASP A 74 1.70 6.24 5.88
N ILE A 75 0.79 5.63 5.12
CA ILE A 75 -0.05 4.52 5.55
C ILE A 75 0.18 3.29 4.66
N VAL A 76 0.07 2.10 5.25
CA VAL A 76 0.14 0.83 4.51
C VAL A 76 -1.26 0.24 4.43
N LYS A 77 -1.72 -0.09 3.23
CA LYS A 77 -3.05 -0.65 2.95
C LYS A 77 -3.02 -1.61 1.77
N ARG A 78 -4.04 -2.43 1.63
CA ARG A 78 -4.23 -3.35 0.51
C ARG A 78 -5.20 -2.77 -0.51
N ILE A 79 -4.84 -2.81 -1.78
CA ILE A 79 -5.73 -2.51 -2.90
C ILE A 79 -6.78 -3.60 -2.98
N VAL A 80 -8.05 -3.21 -2.87
CA VAL A 80 -9.18 -4.12 -3.03
C VAL A 80 -10.01 -3.82 -4.27
N ALA A 81 -9.83 -2.64 -4.87
CA ALA A 81 -10.45 -2.29 -6.15
C ALA A 81 -9.57 -1.33 -6.96
N LEU A 82 -9.65 -1.48 -8.27
CA LEU A 82 -8.84 -0.80 -9.29
C LEU A 82 -9.67 0.29 -10.03
N PRO A 83 -9.01 1.17 -10.81
CA PRO A 83 -9.72 2.16 -11.62
C PRO A 83 -10.82 1.55 -12.48
N GLY A 84 -12.02 2.12 -12.43
CA GLY A 84 -13.21 1.64 -13.14
C GLY A 84 -14.09 0.66 -12.37
N ASP A 85 -13.60 0.09 -11.26
CA ASP A 85 -14.40 -0.81 -10.43
C ASP A 85 -15.48 -0.07 -9.65
N THR A 86 -16.55 -0.81 -9.32
CA THR A 86 -17.54 -0.39 -8.33
C THR A 86 -17.39 -1.18 -7.05
N VAL A 87 -17.22 -0.47 -5.93
CA VAL A 87 -17.03 -1.06 -4.60
C VAL A 87 -18.27 -0.83 -3.75
N GLN A 88 -18.70 -1.88 -3.04
CA GLN A 88 -19.71 -1.78 -1.99
C GLN A 88 -19.36 -2.73 -0.85
N ILE A 89 -19.70 -2.34 0.38
CA ILE A 89 -19.65 -3.22 1.54
C ILE A 89 -21.07 -3.35 2.09
N THR A 90 -21.60 -4.57 2.12
CA THR A 90 -22.90 -4.89 2.72
C THR A 90 -22.80 -6.15 3.56
N GLU A 91 -23.46 -6.16 4.72
CA GLU A 91 -23.41 -7.25 5.70
C GLU A 91 -21.96 -7.64 6.09
N GLY A 92 -21.06 -6.66 6.08
CA GLY A 92 -19.63 -6.84 6.39
C GLY A 92 -18.80 -7.55 5.32
N ILE A 93 -19.38 -7.82 4.15
CA ILE A 93 -18.73 -8.44 3.00
C ILE A 93 -18.41 -7.37 1.96
N LEU A 94 -17.20 -7.43 1.40
CA LEU A 94 -16.77 -6.60 0.29
C LEU A 94 -17.35 -7.14 -1.02
N TYR A 95 -17.93 -6.28 -1.83
CA TYR A 95 -18.36 -6.52 -3.20
C TYR A 95 -17.55 -5.63 -4.13
N VAL A 96 -17.05 -6.21 -5.20
CA VAL A 96 -16.38 -5.50 -6.29
C VAL A 96 -17.08 -5.88 -7.58
N ASN A 97 -17.62 -4.89 -8.29
CA ASN A 97 -18.47 -5.08 -9.48
C ASN A 97 -19.62 -6.07 -9.22
N ASP A 98 -20.33 -5.88 -8.10
CA ASP A 98 -21.42 -6.74 -7.61
C ASP A 98 -21.01 -8.20 -7.29
N VAL A 99 -19.72 -8.53 -7.35
CA VAL A 99 -19.21 -9.87 -7.00
C VAL A 99 -18.66 -9.86 -5.58
N PRO A 100 -19.19 -10.71 -4.67
CA PRO A 100 -18.65 -10.83 -3.32
C PRO A 100 -17.22 -11.33 -3.35
N GLN A 101 -16.34 -10.62 -2.65
CA GLN A 101 -14.94 -10.99 -2.50
C GLN A 101 -14.78 -11.91 -1.28
N PRO A 102 -13.92 -12.93 -1.36
CA PRO A 102 -13.66 -13.81 -0.23
C PRO A 102 -13.01 -13.02 0.91
N THR A 103 -13.43 -13.29 2.14
CA THR A 103 -12.71 -12.83 3.34
C THR A 103 -11.59 -13.83 3.62
N PRO A 104 -10.31 -13.44 3.57
CA PRO A 104 -9.21 -14.36 3.85
C PRO A 104 -9.24 -14.93 5.27
N ASP A 105 -8.62 -16.09 5.45
CA ASP A 105 -8.45 -16.69 6.77
C ASP A 105 -7.73 -15.74 7.73
N GLY A 106 -8.32 -15.57 8.93
CA GLY A 106 -7.82 -14.67 9.96
C GLY A 106 -8.28 -13.22 9.84
N PHE A 107 -9.04 -12.88 8.79
CA PHE A 107 -9.64 -11.55 8.64
C PHE A 107 -11.07 -11.57 9.20
N SER A 108 -11.49 -10.48 9.83
CA SER A 108 -12.86 -10.34 10.34
C SER A 108 -13.79 -9.76 9.27
N LEU A 109 -15.08 -10.06 9.36
CA LEU A 109 -16.09 -9.29 8.64
C LEU A 109 -16.05 -7.82 9.09
N MET A 110 -16.36 -6.92 8.17
CA MET A 110 -16.33 -5.49 8.44
C MET A 110 -17.56 -5.08 9.24
N GLU A 111 -17.35 -4.50 10.41
CA GLU A 111 -18.45 -3.96 11.24
C GLU A 111 -18.97 -2.63 10.69
N ASP A 112 -18.08 -1.85 10.09
CA ASP A 112 -18.39 -0.57 9.47
C ASP A 112 -18.03 -0.59 7.99
N ALA A 113 -19.01 -0.26 7.16
CA ALA A 113 -18.88 -0.11 5.71
C ALA A 113 -18.41 1.31 5.31
N GLY A 114 -18.65 2.30 6.18
CA GLY A 114 -18.32 3.70 5.97
C GLY A 114 -18.80 4.22 4.62
N ASN A 115 -17.91 4.89 3.89
CA ASN A 115 -18.16 5.42 2.55
C ASN A 115 -18.71 4.37 1.58
N ALA A 116 -18.31 3.11 1.72
CA ALA A 116 -18.72 2.02 0.84
C ALA A 116 -20.04 1.35 1.26
N ALA A 117 -20.79 1.91 2.22
CA ALA A 117 -22.16 1.47 2.52
C ALA A 117 -23.09 1.62 1.30
N VAL A 118 -22.77 2.58 0.43
CA VAL A 118 -23.38 2.74 -0.90
C VAL A 118 -22.33 2.42 -1.98
N PRO A 119 -22.75 1.97 -3.18
CA PRO A 119 -21.81 1.70 -4.27
C PRO A 119 -20.99 2.93 -4.66
N ILE A 120 -19.68 2.75 -4.81
CA ILE A 120 -18.73 3.77 -5.27
C ILE A 120 -18.05 3.27 -6.53
N THR A 121 -18.22 3.97 -7.66
CA THR A 121 -17.48 3.69 -8.90
C THR A 121 -16.21 4.54 -8.96
N LEU A 122 -15.06 3.88 -9.05
CA LEU A 122 -13.74 4.51 -9.09
C LEU A 122 -13.45 5.10 -10.48
N GLN A 123 -12.96 6.34 -10.50
CA GLN A 123 -12.53 7.01 -11.71
C GLN A 123 -11.16 6.51 -12.21
N PRO A 124 -10.72 6.87 -13.43
CA PRO A 124 -9.39 6.56 -13.89
C PRO A 124 -8.30 7.04 -12.91
N GLY A 125 -7.40 6.13 -12.52
CA GLY A 125 -6.32 6.42 -11.57
C GLY A 125 -6.75 6.43 -10.10
N GLU A 126 -7.97 6.03 -9.77
CA GLU A 126 -8.46 5.89 -8.40
C GLU A 126 -8.44 4.45 -7.92
N TYR A 127 -8.09 4.26 -6.65
CA TYR A 127 -8.02 2.97 -5.98
C TYR A 127 -8.82 3.00 -4.69
N PHE A 128 -9.44 1.87 -4.35
CA PHE A 128 -10.03 1.67 -3.02
C PHE A 128 -9.15 0.72 -2.22
N VAL A 129 -8.80 1.12 -1.00
CA VAL A 129 -7.87 0.35 -0.17
C VAL A 129 -8.47 0.03 1.19
N LEU A 130 -8.15 -1.16 1.71
CA LEU A 130 -8.54 -1.61 3.03
C LEU A 130 -7.32 -2.05 3.84
N GLY A 131 -7.39 -1.91 5.15
CA GLY A 131 -6.48 -2.63 6.04
C GLY A 131 -6.88 -4.09 6.15
N ASP A 132 -5.90 -4.95 6.38
CA ASP A 132 -6.15 -6.38 6.63
C ASP A 132 -6.81 -6.59 8.00
N ASN A 133 -6.48 -5.73 8.98
CA ASN A 133 -7.17 -5.67 10.26
C ASN A 133 -8.45 -4.84 10.12
N ARG A 134 -9.47 -5.46 9.50
CA ARG A 134 -10.70 -4.81 9.02
C ARG A 134 -11.39 -3.91 10.06
N ASN A 135 -11.44 -4.29 11.33
CA ASN A 135 -12.13 -3.50 12.36
C ASN A 135 -11.18 -2.58 13.16
N HIS A 136 -9.87 -2.56 12.85
CA HIS A 136 -8.87 -1.68 13.47
C HIS A 136 -8.02 -0.94 12.43
N SER A 137 -8.64 -0.55 11.33
CA SER A 137 -7.98 0.13 10.23
C SER A 137 -8.76 1.37 9.83
N ILE A 138 -8.07 2.52 9.82
CA ILE A 138 -8.54 3.74 9.16
C ILE A 138 -8.05 3.66 7.70
N ASP A 139 -8.97 3.43 6.78
CA ASP A 139 -8.77 3.17 5.35
C ASP A 139 -9.90 3.79 4.50
N SER A 140 -10.05 3.43 3.22
CA SER A 140 -10.95 4.12 2.28
C SER A 140 -12.43 4.17 2.70
N ARG A 141 -12.84 3.35 3.67
CA ARG A 141 -14.17 3.45 4.30
C ARG A 141 -14.38 4.75 5.07
N PHE A 142 -13.31 5.39 5.55
CA PHE A 142 -13.39 6.59 6.37
C PHE A 142 -13.07 7.83 5.55
N ALA A 143 -13.76 8.95 5.80
CA ALA A 143 -13.61 10.19 5.05
C ALA A 143 -12.18 10.78 5.15
N GLU A 144 -11.48 10.47 6.23
CA GLU A 144 -10.10 10.88 6.50
C GLU A 144 -9.09 10.26 5.52
N VAL A 145 -9.43 9.13 4.89
CA VAL A 145 -8.59 8.46 3.88
C VAL A 145 -9.25 8.50 2.51
N GLY A 146 -10.51 8.06 2.42
CA GLY A 146 -11.28 8.07 1.18
C GLY A 146 -10.61 7.32 0.02
N ILE A 147 -10.92 7.77 -1.19
CA ILE A 147 -10.41 7.19 -2.44
C ILE A 147 -8.94 7.60 -2.64
N ILE A 148 -8.11 6.66 -3.07
CA ILE A 148 -6.66 6.84 -3.18
C ILE A 148 -6.29 7.14 -4.64
N PRO A 149 -5.76 8.34 -4.96
CA PRO A 149 -5.24 8.62 -6.29
C PRO A 149 -3.90 7.91 -6.51
N ALA A 150 -3.66 7.42 -7.72
CA ALA A 150 -2.43 6.73 -8.14
C ALA A 150 -1.15 7.49 -7.72
N ALA A 151 -1.17 8.81 -7.84
CA ALA A 151 -0.02 9.68 -7.52
C ALA A 151 0.36 9.69 -6.03
N SER A 152 -0.57 9.32 -5.13
CA SER A 152 -0.29 9.21 -3.70
C SER A 152 0.40 7.90 -3.32
N ILE A 153 0.41 6.90 -4.22
CA ILE A 153 1.02 5.60 -3.97
C ILE A 153 2.54 5.74 -4.08
N ALA A 154 3.22 5.62 -2.94
CA ALA A 154 4.67 5.71 -2.84
C ALA A 154 5.38 4.42 -3.27
N GLY A 155 4.69 3.28 -3.19
CA GLY A 155 5.18 2.03 -3.75
C GLY A 155 4.34 0.80 -3.42
N LYS A 156 4.69 -0.32 -4.05
CA LYS A 156 4.12 -1.65 -3.84
C LYS A 156 5.03 -2.50 -2.95
N VAL A 157 4.48 -3.10 -1.91
CA VAL A 157 5.18 -4.05 -1.04
C VAL A 157 5.32 -5.38 -1.77
N ILE A 158 6.55 -5.87 -1.91
CA ILE A 158 6.87 -7.09 -2.67
C ILE A 158 7.38 -8.25 -1.79
N THR A 159 7.34 -8.08 -0.48
CA THR A 159 7.77 -9.07 0.51
C THR A 159 6.66 -9.36 1.49
N GLY A 160 6.44 -10.62 1.84
CA GLY A 160 5.43 -11.01 2.83
C GLY A 160 4.62 -12.21 2.35
N ARG A 161 3.61 -12.60 3.13
CA ARG A 161 2.62 -13.61 2.73
C ARG A 161 1.42 -12.92 2.08
N THR A 162 0.93 -13.49 0.99
CA THR A 162 -0.38 -13.12 0.42
C THR A 162 -1.45 -13.98 1.10
N PRO A 163 -2.46 -13.37 1.76
CA PRO A 163 -3.50 -14.11 2.47
C PRO A 163 -4.59 -14.65 1.52
N PHE A 164 -4.64 -14.17 0.28
CA PHE A 164 -5.51 -14.66 -0.78
C PHE A 164 -4.77 -15.79 -1.52
N ARG A 165 -5.02 -17.03 -1.14
CA ARG A 165 -4.51 -18.24 -1.79
C ARG A 165 -5.62 -19.25 -2.00
#